data_AF-A0A353T5M7-F1
#
_entry.id   AF-A0A353T5M7-F1
#
_cell.length_a   1.000
_cell.length_b   1.000
_cell.length_c   1.000
_cell.angle_alpha   90.00
_cell.angle_beta   90.00
_cell.angle_gamma   90.00
#
_symmetry.space_group_name_H-M   'P 1'
#
loop_
_entity.id
_entity.type
_entity.pdbx_description
1 polymer ?
#
loop_
_entity_poly.entity_id
_entity_poly.type
_entity_poly.pdbx_seq_one_letter_code
_entity_poly.pdbx_strand_id
1 'polypeptide(L)'
;MKSGQKFFEKFKGKLMSGFLTSYLILILIPIMIGCGAYIIIENNIEKEAIRIKNTIIEQIGETVDQDISIVNNICEQLTSNTKVKNYSTLSDQTNRHNYFELREIAYDIKNATLLSNDIEGIFVYFPKSNTIIFKEGIYDPYSFFRYNYYIKDYTYEKFCNQILNQSHSFHLLDVSVGSRKKIQKN
;
A
#
# COMPACT_ATOMS: atom_id res chain seq x y z
N MET A 1 11.72 79.12 -46.48
CA MET A 1 11.42 77.68 -46.56
C MET A 1 11.84 76.80 -45.36
N LYS A 2 12.50 77.31 -44.29
CA LYS A 2 12.96 76.47 -43.16
C LYS A 2 12.00 76.36 -41.95
N SER A 3 10.89 77.10 -41.93
CA SER A 3 9.98 77.14 -40.76
C SER A 3 8.95 75.99 -40.73
N GLY A 4 8.43 75.57 -41.90
CA GLY A 4 7.46 74.47 -41.99
C GLY A 4 8.03 73.08 -41.70
N GLN A 5 9.34 72.89 -41.90
CA GLN A 5 10.02 71.60 -41.74
C GLN A 5 10.15 71.20 -40.25
N LYS A 6 10.39 72.17 -39.35
CA LYS A 6 10.49 71.92 -37.89
C LYS A 6 9.15 71.60 -37.23
N PHE A 7 8.04 72.12 -37.76
CA PHE A 7 6.71 71.79 -37.27
C PHE A 7 6.32 70.34 -37.59
N PHE A 8 6.66 69.88 -38.80
CA PHE A 8 6.41 68.51 -39.23
C PHE A 8 7.19 67.47 -38.42
N GLU A 9 8.45 67.72 -38.06
CA GLU A 9 9.22 66.78 -37.21
C GLU A 9 8.65 66.66 -35.79
N LYS A 10 8.25 67.79 -35.18
CA LYS A 10 7.63 67.80 -33.85
C LYS A 10 6.26 67.10 -33.85
N PHE A 11 5.48 67.25 -34.92
CA PHE A 11 4.20 66.57 -35.11
C PHE A 11 4.39 65.07 -35.39
N LYS A 12 5.42 64.69 -36.16
CA LYS A 12 5.78 63.29 -36.47
C LYS A 12 6.24 62.54 -35.22
N GLY A 13 7.01 63.16 -34.33
CA GLY A 13 7.39 62.58 -33.03
C GLY A 13 6.20 62.38 -32.08
N LYS A 14 5.26 63.33 -32.06
CA LYS A 14 4.04 63.24 -31.24
C LYS A 14 3.03 62.22 -31.78
N LEU A 15 2.87 62.13 -33.11
CA LEU A 15 2.08 61.10 -33.78
C LEU A 15 2.71 59.71 -33.61
N MET A 16 4.02 59.56 -33.85
CA MET A 16 4.72 58.28 -33.65
C MET A 16 4.63 57.81 -32.19
N SER A 17 4.77 58.71 -31.22
CA SER A 17 4.58 58.39 -29.79
C SER A 17 3.14 57.94 -29.49
N GLY A 18 2.12 58.58 -30.06
CA GLY A 18 0.72 58.17 -29.91
C GLY A 18 0.43 56.78 -30.51
N PHE A 19 0.88 56.52 -31.74
CA PHE A 19 0.70 55.21 -32.40
C PHE A 19 1.48 54.09 -31.69
N LEU A 20 2.69 54.36 -31.20
CA LEU A 20 3.50 53.40 -30.45
C LEU A 20 2.87 53.05 -29.09
N THR A 21 2.27 54.04 -28.42
CA THR A 21 1.59 53.85 -27.14
C THR A 21 0.33 52.98 -27.29
N SER A 22 -0.46 53.19 -28.34
CA SER A 22 -1.62 52.33 -28.63
C SER A 22 -1.24 50.89 -28.91
N TYR A 23 -0.14 50.66 -29.65
CA TYR A 23 0.38 49.31 -29.90
C TYR A 23 0.95 48.64 -28.63
N LEU A 24 1.61 49.40 -27.76
CA LEU A 24 2.08 48.92 -26.47
C LEU A 24 0.92 48.49 -25.56
N ILE A 25 -0.16 49.27 -25.51
CA ILE A 25 -1.37 48.93 -24.73
C ILE A 25 -2.01 47.65 -25.28
N LEU A 26 -2.06 47.49 -26.60
CA LEU A 26 -2.61 46.30 -27.25
C LEU A 26 -1.82 45.02 -26.92
N ILE A 27 -0.51 45.14 -26.69
CA ILE A 27 0.37 44.04 -26.23
C ILE A 27 0.30 43.86 -24.70
N LEU A 28 0.08 44.92 -23.93
CA LEU A 28 0.04 44.88 -22.48
C LEU A 28 -1.17 44.09 -21.95
N ILE A 29 -2.33 44.22 -22.61
CA ILE A 29 -3.56 43.51 -22.24
C ILE A 29 -3.36 41.98 -22.17
N PRO A 30 -2.89 41.29 -23.24
CA PRO A 30 -2.68 39.85 -23.19
C PRO A 30 -1.57 39.44 -22.21
N ILE A 31 -0.55 40.27 -21.98
CA ILE A 31 0.48 40.02 -20.96
C ILE A 31 -0.13 40.02 -19.56
N MET A 32 -0.96 41.02 -19.25
CA MET A 32 -1.64 41.11 -17.95
C MET A 32 -2.57 39.92 -17.72
N ILE A 33 -3.30 39.49 -18.75
CA ILE A 33 -4.15 38.29 -18.69
C ILE A 33 -3.30 37.04 -18.44
N GLY A 34 -2.18 36.88 -19.16
CA GLY A 34 -1.26 35.75 -19.00
C GLY A 34 -0.63 35.69 -17.60
N CYS A 35 -0.18 36.82 -17.07
CA CYS A 35 0.35 36.91 -15.71
C CYS A 35 -0.72 36.60 -14.66
N GLY A 36 -1.93 37.14 -14.80
CA GLY A 36 -3.04 36.85 -13.89
C GLY A 36 -3.42 35.36 -13.89
N ALA A 37 -3.49 34.76 -15.08
CA ALA A 37 -3.75 33.33 -15.23
C ALA A 37 -2.65 32.47 -14.60
N TYR A 38 -1.38 32.84 -14.77
CA TYR A 38 -0.25 32.13 -14.16
C TYR A 38 -0.33 32.12 -12.63
N ILE A 39 -0.61 33.27 -12.01
CA ILE A 39 -0.76 33.39 -10.55
C ILE A 39 -1.93 32.53 -10.04
N ILE A 40 -3.04 32.49 -10.76
CA ILE A 40 -4.20 31.66 -10.40
C ILE A 40 -3.84 30.17 -10.48
N ILE A 41 -3.13 29.76 -11.54
CA ILE A 41 -2.69 28.37 -11.74
C ILE A 41 -1.74 27.94 -10.62
N GLU A 42 -0.73 28.74 -10.29
CA GLU A 42 0.24 28.44 -9.24
C GLU A 42 -0.43 28.21 -7.88
N ASN A 43 -1.32 29.11 -7.48
CA ASN A 43 -2.06 29.00 -6.22
C ASN A 43 -3.01 27.79 -6.16
N ASN A 44 -3.54 27.37 -7.31
CA ASN A 44 -4.44 26.22 -7.37
C ASN A 44 -3.66 24.90 -7.34
N ILE A 45 -2.53 24.81 -8.05
CA ILE A 45 -1.68 23.62 -8.08
C ILE A 45 -1.15 23.30 -6.68
N GLU A 46 -0.70 24.29 -5.91
CA GLU A 46 -0.19 24.05 -4.55
C GLU A 46 -1.28 23.48 -3.63
N LYS A 47 -2.49 24.08 -3.67
CA LYS A 47 -3.65 23.60 -2.88
C LYS A 47 -4.09 22.20 -3.31
N GLU A 48 -4.10 21.94 -4.60
CA GLU A 48 -4.49 20.65 -5.16
C GLU A 48 -3.46 19.57 -4.81
N ALA A 49 -2.16 19.87 -4.88
CA ALA A 49 -1.10 18.96 -4.47
C ALA A 49 -1.17 18.61 -2.98
N ILE A 50 -1.42 19.59 -2.10
CA ILE A 50 -1.59 19.34 -0.66
C ILE A 50 -2.82 18.47 -0.41
N ARG A 51 -3.94 18.76 -1.07
CA ARG A 51 -5.17 17.97 -0.95
C ARG A 51 -4.96 16.53 -1.44
N ILE A 52 -4.37 16.35 -2.62
CA ILE A 52 -4.08 15.03 -3.19
C ILE A 52 -3.19 14.23 -2.24
N LYS A 53 -2.14 14.84 -1.69
CA LYS A 53 -1.26 14.17 -0.73
C LYS A 53 -2.03 13.63 0.48
N ASN A 54 -2.89 14.46 1.08
CA ASN A 54 -3.66 14.04 2.26
C ASN A 54 -4.65 12.93 1.90
N THR A 55 -5.36 13.05 0.78
CA THR A 55 -6.29 12.03 0.29
C THR A 55 -5.58 10.70 0.02
N ILE A 56 -4.37 10.72 -0.56
CA ILE A 56 -3.60 9.49 -0.80
C ILE A 56 -3.21 8.83 0.53
N ILE A 57 -2.76 9.62 1.53
CA ILE A 57 -2.40 9.08 2.84
C ILE A 57 -3.62 8.45 3.52
N GLU A 58 -4.78 9.12 3.47
CA GLU A 58 -6.04 8.60 4.01
C GLU A 58 -6.43 7.29 3.32
N GLN A 59 -6.37 7.23 1.99
CA GLN A 59 -6.67 6.01 1.23
C GLN A 59 -5.74 4.84 1.57
N ILE A 60 -4.45 5.11 1.78
CA ILE A 60 -3.50 4.09 2.21
C ILE A 60 -3.88 3.59 3.61
N GLY A 61 -4.21 4.49 4.52
CA GLY A 61 -4.69 4.16 5.87
C GLY A 61 -5.94 3.28 5.83
N GLU A 62 -6.96 3.69 5.07
CA GLU A 62 -8.22 2.95 4.90
C GLU A 62 -7.98 1.55 4.33
N THR A 63 -7.06 1.41 3.37
CA THR A 63 -6.71 0.11 2.79
C THR A 63 -6.06 -0.80 3.82
N VAL A 64 -5.10 -0.28 4.61
CA VAL A 64 -4.44 -1.04 5.67
C VAL A 64 -5.43 -1.45 6.76
N ASP A 65 -6.32 -0.54 7.18
CA ASP A 65 -7.35 -0.82 8.18
C ASP A 65 -8.33 -1.89 7.69
N GLN A 66 -8.70 -1.85 6.41
CA GLN A 66 -9.53 -2.88 5.78
C GLN A 66 -8.84 -4.24 5.78
N ASP A 67 -7.55 -4.31 5.43
CA ASP A 67 -6.77 -5.55 5.47
C ASP A 67 -6.67 -6.13 6.89
N ILE A 68 -6.42 -5.28 7.88
CA ILE A 68 -6.38 -5.69 9.30
C ILE A 68 -7.76 -6.23 9.74
N SER A 69 -8.84 -5.57 9.34
CA SER A 69 -10.21 -6.02 9.65
C SER A 69 -10.50 -7.39 9.03
N ILE A 70 -10.07 -7.62 7.79
CA ILE A 70 -10.19 -8.94 7.14
C ILE A 70 -9.43 -9.99 7.94
N VAL A 71 -8.17 -9.72 8.32
CA VAL A 71 -7.37 -10.64 9.14
C VAL A 71 -8.07 -10.94 10.47
N ASN A 72 -8.61 -9.94 11.15
CA ASN A 72 -9.33 -10.15 12.41
C ASN A 72 -10.56 -11.05 12.23
N ASN A 73 -11.38 -10.77 11.20
CA ASN A 73 -12.55 -11.59 10.88
C ASN A 73 -12.18 -13.05 10.58
N ILE A 74 -11.05 -13.28 9.91
CA ILE A 74 -10.55 -14.64 9.65
C ILE A 74 -10.11 -15.30 10.97
N CYS A 75 -9.36 -14.60 11.82
CA CYS A 75 -8.95 -15.10 13.13
C CYS A 75 -10.16 -15.48 14.01
N GLU A 76 -11.20 -14.65 14.05
CA GLU A 76 -12.44 -14.93 14.78
C GLU A 76 -13.16 -16.17 14.22
N GLN A 77 -13.26 -16.29 12.90
CA GLN A 77 -13.85 -17.48 12.26
C GLN A 77 -13.06 -18.76 12.56
N LEU A 78 -11.72 -18.68 12.55
CA LEU A 78 -10.86 -19.84 12.82
C LEU A 78 -10.90 -20.26 14.29
N THR A 79 -10.87 -19.31 15.21
CA THR A 79 -10.90 -19.59 16.66
C THR A 79 -12.28 -20.06 17.15
N SER A 80 -13.35 -19.62 16.49
CA SER A 80 -14.71 -20.09 16.75
C SER A 80 -15.05 -21.43 16.08
N ASN A 81 -14.24 -21.88 15.11
CA ASN A 81 -14.45 -23.14 14.43
C ASN A 81 -14.21 -24.34 15.38
N THR A 82 -15.26 -25.10 15.65
CA THR A 82 -15.24 -26.28 16.52
C THR A 82 -14.19 -27.32 16.11
N LYS A 83 -13.87 -27.44 14.80
CA LYS A 83 -12.84 -28.38 14.31
C LYS A 83 -11.44 -27.95 14.75
N VAL A 84 -11.13 -26.65 14.65
CA VAL A 84 -9.85 -26.07 15.11
C VAL A 84 -9.73 -26.24 16.62
N LYS A 85 -10.81 -25.98 17.37
CA LYS A 85 -10.85 -26.16 18.82
C LYS A 85 -10.65 -27.62 19.23
N ASN A 86 -11.31 -28.56 18.56
CA ASN A 86 -11.17 -29.98 18.84
C ASN A 86 -9.75 -30.49 18.53
N TYR A 87 -9.16 -30.07 17.41
CA TYR A 87 -7.78 -30.44 17.10
C TYR A 87 -6.77 -29.83 18.07
N SER A 88 -7.03 -28.62 18.59
CA SER A 88 -6.15 -27.96 19.57
C SER A 88 -6.01 -28.72 20.90
N THR A 89 -6.95 -29.62 21.23
CA THR A 89 -6.89 -30.41 22.47
C THR A 89 -6.18 -31.74 22.30
N LEU A 90 -6.03 -32.23 21.06
CA LEU A 90 -5.36 -33.48 20.75
C LEU A 90 -3.83 -33.33 20.90
N SER A 91 -3.21 -34.30 21.59
CA SER A 91 -1.76 -34.35 21.80
C SER A 91 -1.03 -35.32 20.86
N ASP A 92 -1.76 -36.26 20.26
CA ASP A 92 -1.17 -37.28 19.41
C ASP A 92 -0.94 -36.79 17.98
N GLN A 93 0.22 -37.17 17.44
CA GLN A 93 0.60 -36.95 16.05
C GLN A 93 -0.45 -37.58 15.12
N THR A 94 -1.11 -36.71 14.35
CA THR A 94 -1.94 -36.99 13.16
C THR A 94 -2.25 -38.45 12.86
N ASN A 95 -3.34 -38.98 13.46
CA ASN A 95 -3.95 -40.22 12.99
C ASN A 95 -4.66 -39.99 11.64
N ARG A 96 -4.90 -41.04 10.85
CA ARG A 96 -5.49 -40.95 9.50
C ARG A 96 -6.81 -40.17 9.45
N HIS A 97 -7.59 -40.22 10.52
CA HIS A 97 -8.84 -39.47 10.68
C HIS A 97 -8.59 -37.97 10.88
N ASN A 98 -7.62 -37.62 11.73
CA ASN A 98 -7.24 -36.23 12.04
C ASN A 98 -6.65 -35.50 10.82
N TYR A 99 -6.03 -36.23 9.89
CA TYR A 99 -5.51 -35.66 8.63
C TYR A 99 -6.61 -35.10 7.73
N PHE A 100 -7.78 -35.73 7.70
CA PHE A 100 -8.91 -35.25 6.91
C PHE A 100 -9.47 -33.95 7.49
N GLU A 101 -9.66 -33.89 8.82
CA GLU A 101 -10.11 -32.69 9.53
C GLU A 101 -9.13 -31.52 9.35
N LEU A 102 -7.82 -31.78 9.47
CA LEU A 102 -6.78 -30.78 9.21
C LEU A 102 -6.83 -30.23 7.79
N ARG A 103 -7.10 -31.09 6.81
CA ARG A 103 -7.18 -30.68 5.41
C ARG A 103 -8.42 -29.84 5.14
N GLU A 104 -9.54 -30.15 5.78
CA GLU A 104 -10.74 -29.30 5.73
C GLU A 104 -10.47 -27.92 6.36
N ILE A 105 -9.83 -27.88 7.53
CA ILE A 105 -9.40 -26.61 8.17
C ILE A 105 -8.50 -25.81 7.21
N ALA A 106 -7.55 -26.47 6.55
CA ALA A 106 -6.64 -25.81 5.61
C ALA A 106 -7.37 -25.27 4.36
N TYR A 107 -8.44 -25.94 3.93
CA TYR A 107 -9.30 -25.49 2.83
C TYR A 107 -10.15 -24.28 3.26
N ASP A 108 -10.72 -24.31 4.47
CA ASP A 108 -11.48 -23.19 5.04
C ASP A 108 -10.59 -21.94 5.18
N ILE A 109 -9.35 -22.10 5.69
CA ILE A 109 -8.36 -21.01 5.76
C ILE A 109 -8.07 -20.45 4.37
N LYS A 110 -7.85 -21.32 3.38
CA LYS A 110 -7.58 -20.87 2.00
C LYS A 110 -8.75 -20.08 1.44
N ASN A 111 -9.99 -20.56 1.59
CA ASN A 111 -11.17 -19.87 1.09
C ASN A 111 -11.36 -18.51 1.77
N ALA A 112 -11.08 -18.42 3.07
CA ALA A 112 -11.11 -17.16 3.80
C ALA A 112 -10.02 -16.19 3.31
N THR A 113 -8.84 -16.70 2.95
CA THR A 113 -7.73 -15.89 2.43
C THR A 113 -7.94 -15.46 0.98
N LEU A 114 -8.71 -16.21 0.18
CA LEU A 114 -9.05 -15.85 -1.22
C LEU A 114 -9.89 -14.57 -1.33
N LEU A 115 -10.50 -14.12 -0.23
CA LEU A 115 -11.27 -12.88 -0.18
C LEU A 115 -10.38 -11.62 -0.20
N SER A 116 -9.07 -11.76 -0.01
CA SER A 116 -8.08 -10.68 -0.04
C SER A 116 -6.97 -11.00 -1.04
N ASN A 117 -6.72 -10.11 -2.00
CA ASN A 117 -5.61 -10.28 -2.95
C ASN A 117 -4.23 -9.95 -2.33
N ASP A 118 -4.22 -9.19 -1.23
CA ASP A 118 -3.00 -8.62 -0.64
C ASP A 118 -2.40 -9.48 0.48
N ILE A 119 -3.16 -10.43 1.04
CA ILE A 119 -2.67 -11.34 2.07
C ILE A 119 -1.93 -12.51 1.41
N GLU A 120 -0.59 -12.55 1.55
CA GLU A 120 0.19 -13.65 0.98
C GLU A 120 -0.19 -15.00 1.59
N GLY A 121 -0.54 -15.09 2.87
CA GLY A 121 -1.11 -16.30 3.46
C GLY A 121 -1.20 -16.27 4.99
N ILE A 122 -2.07 -17.11 5.54
CA ILE A 122 -2.31 -17.25 6.97
C ILE A 122 -1.85 -18.65 7.41
N PHE A 123 -1.14 -18.72 8.54
CA PHE A 123 -0.76 -20.00 9.15
C PHE A 123 -1.35 -20.14 10.56
N VAL A 124 -1.65 -21.37 10.96
CA VAL A 124 -2.13 -21.71 12.32
C VAL A 124 -1.16 -22.70 12.95
N TYR A 125 -0.65 -22.38 14.14
CA TYR A 125 0.23 -23.25 14.91
C TYR A 125 -0.53 -23.93 16.05
N PHE A 126 -0.36 -25.25 16.17
CA PHE A 126 -0.88 -26.06 17.26
C PHE A 126 0.28 -26.51 18.16
N PRO A 127 0.43 -25.92 19.37
CA PRO A 127 1.56 -26.24 20.25
C PRO A 127 1.58 -27.68 20.73
N LYS A 128 0.40 -28.27 21.02
CA LYS A 128 0.30 -29.64 21.58
C LYS A 128 0.73 -30.73 20.60
N SER A 129 0.37 -30.58 19.33
CA SER A 129 0.72 -31.52 18.25
C SER A 129 1.96 -31.07 17.46
N ASN A 130 2.56 -29.94 17.83
CA ASN A 130 3.69 -29.31 17.15
C ASN A 130 3.51 -29.24 15.61
N THR A 131 2.34 -28.79 15.18
CA THR A 131 1.92 -28.79 13.77
C THR A 131 1.53 -27.39 13.31
N ILE A 132 1.93 -27.02 12.10
CA ILE A 132 1.58 -25.77 11.42
C ILE A 132 0.72 -26.11 10.19
N ILE A 133 -0.41 -25.41 10.03
CA ILE A 133 -1.23 -25.45 8.82
C ILE A 133 -0.99 -24.18 8.01
N PHE A 134 -0.69 -24.30 6.73
CA PHE A 134 -0.50 -23.17 5.81
C PHE A 134 -0.86 -23.55 4.37
N LYS A 135 -1.74 -22.76 3.72
CA LYS A 135 -2.12 -22.91 2.28
C LYS A 135 -2.33 -24.38 1.84
N GLU A 136 -3.27 -25.08 2.48
CA GLU A 136 -3.60 -26.50 2.19
C GLU A 136 -2.51 -27.53 2.59
N GLY A 137 -1.38 -27.10 3.14
CA GLY A 137 -0.30 -27.95 3.61
C GLY A 137 -0.24 -28.05 5.14
N ILE A 138 0.22 -29.20 5.61
CA ILE A 138 0.51 -29.49 7.02
C ILE A 138 2.02 -29.63 7.15
N TYR A 139 2.62 -28.92 8.10
CA TYR A 139 4.07 -28.84 8.28
C TYR A 139 4.42 -29.00 9.76
N ASP A 140 5.57 -29.60 10.06
CA ASP A 140 6.22 -29.35 11.35
C ASP A 140 6.90 -27.96 11.31
N PRO A 141 7.16 -27.31 12.46
CA PRO A 141 7.76 -25.98 12.50
C PRO A 141 9.08 -25.85 11.75
N TYR A 142 9.91 -26.89 11.75
CA TYR A 142 11.21 -26.86 11.07
C TYR A 142 11.03 -26.92 9.55
N SER A 143 10.18 -27.82 9.05
CA SER A 143 9.82 -27.87 7.63
C SER A 143 9.15 -26.58 7.18
N PHE A 144 8.22 -26.04 7.97
CA PHE A 144 7.58 -24.76 7.66
C PHE A 144 8.61 -23.65 7.51
N PHE A 145 9.52 -23.51 8.49
CA PHE A 145 10.59 -22.53 8.46
C PHE A 145 11.49 -22.70 7.22
N ARG A 146 11.91 -23.93 6.91
CA ARG A 146 12.83 -24.21 5.79
C ARG A 146 12.23 -23.94 4.41
N TYR A 147 10.92 -24.18 4.23
CA TYR A 147 10.25 -24.11 2.94
C TYR A 147 9.51 -22.80 2.69
N ASN A 148 9.02 -22.14 3.74
CA ASN A 148 8.15 -20.96 3.64
C ASN A 148 8.76 -19.68 4.25
N TYR A 149 9.88 -19.77 4.97
CA TYR A 149 10.57 -18.62 5.54
C TYR A 149 11.93 -18.44 4.87
N TYR A 150 12.17 -17.25 4.30
CA TYR A 150 13.48 -16.89 3.78
C TYR A 150 13.84 -15.46 4.18
N ILE A 151 14.59 -15.35 5.28
CA ILE A 151 15.27 -14.12 5.66
C ILE A 151 16.70 -14.51 5.98
N LYS A 152 17.64 -13.84 5.31
CA LYS A 152 19.06 -14.19 5.29
C LYS A 152 19.72 -14.19 6.68
N ASP A 153 19.07 -13.58 7.67
CA ASP A 153 19.59 -13.39 9.05
C ASP A 153 18.62 -13.88 10.15
N TYR A 154 17.59 -14.65 9.80
CA TYR A 154 16.63 -15.19 10.77
C TYR A 154 16.91 -16.67 11.03
N THR A 155 17.25 -17.01 12.27
CA THR A 155 17.50 -18.40 12.69
C THR A 155 16.20 -19.08 13.11
N TYR A 156 16.12 -20.41 12.97
CA TYR A 156 15.00 -21.22 13.45
C TYR A 156 14.69 -20.97 14.94
N GLU A 157 15.71 -20.80 15.77
CA GLU A 157 15.54 -20.51 17.20
C GLU A 157 14.82 -19.18 17.46
N LYS A 158 15.18 -18.13 16.71
CA LYS A 158 14.46 -16.84 16.74
C LYS A 158 13.02 -16.99 16.28
N PHE A 159 12.75 -17.78 15.24
CA PHE A 159 11.39 -18.07 14.78
C PHE A 159 10.56 -18.74 15.88
N CYS A 160 11.09 -19.78 16.53
CA CYS A 160 10.39 -20.42 17.65
C CYS A 160 10.15 -19.45 18.81
N ASN A 161 11.17 -18.70 19.23
CA ASN A 161 11.09 -17.84 20.41
C ASN A 161 10.25 -16.58 20.21
N GLN A 162 10.22 -16.00 19.00
CA GLN A 162 9.54 -14.75 18.72
C GLN A 162 8.19 -14.92 18.01
N ILE A 163 7.86 -16.09 17.45
CA ILE A 163 6.60 -16.30 16.72
C ILE A 163 5.75 -17.42 17.32
N LEU A 164 6.37 -18.53 17.75
CA LEU A 164 5.61 -19.70 18.23
C LEU A 164 5.39 -19.70 19.74
N ASN A 165 6.38 -19.25 20.51
CA ASN A 165 6.40 -19.37 21.97
C ASN A 165 5.86 -18.13 22.70
N GLN A 166 5.50 -17.07 21.99
CA GLN A 166 4.98 -15.83 22.56
C GLN A 166 3.50 -15.65 22.22
N SER A 167 2.74 -15.08 23.16
CA SER A 167 1.39 -14.63 22.88
C SER A 167 1.47 -13.31 22.13
N HIS A 168 1.00 -13.31 20.88
CA HIS A 168 0.96 -12.11 20.06
C HIS A 168 -0.41 -11.44 20.15
N SER A 169 -0.41 -10.13 20.38
CA SER A 169 -1.58 -9.27 20.19
C SER A 169 -1.22 -8.28 19.11
N PHE A 170 -1.80 -8.43 17.91
CA PHE A 170 -1.71 -7.49 16.76
C PHE A 170 -0.44 -6.63 16.72
N HIS A 171 0.72 -7.27 16.57
CA HIS A 171 1.99 -6.58 16.38
C HIS A 171 2.50 -6.82 14.96
N LEU A 172 2.83 -5.74 14.27
CA LEU A 172 3.52 -5.82 12.99
C LEU A 172 4.95 -6.29 13.25
N LEU A 173 5.31 -7.40 12.62
CA LEU A 173 6.66 -7.93 12.65
C LEU A 173 7.32 -7.56 11.32
N ASP A 174 8.51 -6.95 11.38
CA ASP A 174 9.33 -6.67 10.18
C ASP A 174 9.99 -7.96 9.70
N VAL A 175 9.16 -8.86 9.18
CA VAL A 175 9.54 -10.23 8.85
C VAL A 175 8.86 -10.60 7.54
N SER A 176 9.64 -10.69 6.46
CA SER A 176 9.13 -11.11 5.15
C SER A 176 8.86 -12.62 5.12
N VAL A 177 7.59 -13.02 5.18
CA VAL A 177 7.17 -14.40 4.89
C VAL A 177 6.97 -14.53 3.39
N GLY A 178 7.93 -15.16 2.69
CA GLY A 178 7.91 -15.29 1.25
C GLY A 178 8.04 -16.73 0.78
N SER A 179 7.12 -17.17 -0.08
CA SER A 179 7.26 -18.47 -0.74
C SER A 179 8.47 -18.49 -1.69
N ARG A 180 9.30 -19.55 -1.63
CA ARG A 180 10.47 -19.77 -2.52
C ARG A 180 10.18 -19.56 -4.02
N LYS A 181 8.92 -19.71 -4.46
CA LYS A 181 8.53 -19.54 -5.87
C LYS A 181 8.69 -18.12 -6.41
N LYS A 182 8.62 -17.07 -5.58
CA LYS A 182 8.71 -15.68 -6.06
C LYS A 182 10.15 -15.21 -6.35
N ILE A 183 11.17 -15.84 -5.75
CA ILE A 183 12.57 -15.38 -5.88
C ILE A 183 13.22 -15.85 -7.19
N GLN A 184 12.73 -16.90 -7.84
CA GLN A 184 13.29 -17.37 -9.13
C GLN A 184 12.81 -16.58 -10.36
N LYS A 185 12.14 -15.43 -10.17
CA LYS A 185 11.55 -14.65 -11.27
C LYS A 185 12.06 -13.21 -11.41
N ASN A 186 13.15 -12.85 -10.73
CA ASN A 186 13.88 -11.61 -10.95
C ASN A 186 15.34 -11.89 -11.27
#